data_AF-X1FT88-F1
#
_entry.id   AF-X1FT88-F1
#
_cell.length_a   1.000
_cell.length_b   1.000
_cell.length_c   1.000
_cell.angle_alpha   90.00
_cell.angle_beta   90.00
_cell.angle_gamma   90.00
#
_symmetry.space_group_name_H-M   'P 1'
#
loop_
_entity.id
_entity.type
_entity.pdbx_description
1 polymer ?
#
loop_
_entity_poly.entity_id
_entity_poly.type
_entity_poly.pdbx_seq_one_letter_code
_entity_poly.pdbx_strand_id
1 'polypeptide(L)'
;KIEFLKNPPKYVAVPSYARKMRERMEKRLAQLRLYVNKCSQNQIISKGKKVGVVASGVAFQYAREEFKEASLLKLGLSYPFPDDLIREFAHNYQELIVIEELDNLLEEHIRSLGIKTKGREYFSGIGELNPDRVAQGHCRLENKGALIKEKKMDENGISLPARPPMFCPGCPSRGLFYALSKIDCVVSGDIGCYSLGVFPPYERLDTILCMGAGITVAQGMDKAGLKDKPVIGIIGDSTFFHSGITGLLELSYNKGISTIVIVDNRATAMTGLQEHPGTGRTLMREKTYTAHPEDFARACGIKKIHIIDPLDFEQTLKVLKKEVKKKAASVIVSRRACVLVEKSKKNPLAIDSDKCTQCGRCLKIGCPAIYRERTNKKAITINEILCTGCGFCTEVCPKEAIIPKE
;
A
#
# COMPACT_ATOMS: atom_id res chain seq x y z
N LYS A 1 -14.66 17.48 -31.64
CA LYS A 1 -14.01 16.19 -31.98
C LYS A 1 -12.50 16.41 -31.93
N ILE A 2 -11.76 15.61 -31.17
CA ILE A 2 -10.29 15.64 -31.20
C ILE A 2 -9.87 14.73 -32.36
N GLU A 3 -9.14 15.25 -33.34
CA GLU A 3 -8.68 14.48 -34.50
C GLU A 3 -7.34 13.79 -34.19
N PHE A 4 -7.21 12.51 -34.54
CA PHE A 4 -5.94 11.80 -34.42
C PHE A 4 -5.02 12.19 -35.59
N LEU A 5 -4.00 13.00 -35.31
CA LEU A 5 -2.97 13.35 -36.30
C LEU A 5 -1.85 12.30 -36.31
N LYS A 6 -1.80 11.48 -37.37
CA LYS A 6 -0.80 10.43 -37.55
C LYS A 6 0.62 11.02 -37.62
N ASN A 7 1.47 10.70 -36.64
CA ASN A 7 2.89 11.08 -36.62
C ASN A 7 3.77 9.96 -36.04
N PRO A 8 4.04 8.87 -36.79
CA PRO A 8 4.81 7.74 -36.30
C PRO A 8 6.19 8.15 -35.72
N PRO A 9 6.96 9.09 -36.33
CA PRO A 9 8.22 9.55 -35.74
C PRO A 9 8.12 10.21 -34.37
N LYS A 10 6.91 10.65 -33.94
CA LYS A 10 6.66 11.18 -32.60
C LYS A 10 6.28 10.11 -31.60
N TYR A 11 5.62 9.03 -32.03
CA TYR A 11 4.95 8.07 -31.15
C TYR A 11 5.56 6.67 -31.16
N VAL A 12 6.41 6.34 -32.15
CA VAL A 12 7.03 5.02 -32.31
C VAL A 12 8.53 5.13 -32.09
N ALA A 13 9.02 4.68 -30.94
CA ALA A 13 10.42 4.80 -30.53
C ALA A 13 11.34 3.73 -31.16
N VAL A 14 11.24 3.49 -32.46
CA VAL A 14 12.21 2.66 -33.20
C VAL A 14 13.55 3.38 -33.31
N PRO A 15 14.69 2.66 -33.47
CA PRO A 15 16.02 3.26 -33.37
C PRO A 15 16.25 4.54 -34.20
N SER A 16 15.73 4.61 -35.43
CA SER A 16 15.86 5.78 -36.30
C SER A 16 15.09 7.01 -35.82
N TYR A 17 13.93 6.81 -35.19
CA TYR A 17 13.08 7.89 -34.65
C TYR A 17 13.51 8.27 -33.23
N ALA A 18 13.89 7.28 -32.40
CA ALA A 18 14.29 7.49 -31.01
C ALA A 18 15.43 8.49 -30.85
N ARG A 19 16.42 8.49 -31.77
CA ARG A 19 17.51 9.49 -31.79
C ARG A 19 16.98 10.92 -31.92
N LYS A 20 16.10 11.16 -32.90
CA LYS A 20 15.44 12.47 -33.09
C LYS A 20 14.48 12.81 -31.94
N MET A 21 13.83 11.80 -31.35
CA MET A 21 12.99 12.00 -30.16
C MET A 21 13.81 12.44 -28.95
N ARG A 22 15.03 11.91 -28.77
CA ARG A 22 15.95 12.34 -27.72
C ARG A 22 16.32 13.82 -27.89
N GLU A 23 16.69 14.26 -29.08
CA GLU A 23 16.97 15.68 -29.36
C GLU A 23 15.75 16.58 -29.04
N ARG A 24 14.54 16.13 -29.41
CA ARG A 24 13.30 16.86 -29.09
C ARG A 24 13.03 16.92 -27.59
N MET A 25 13.32 15.84 -26.87
CA MET A 25 13.20 15.79 -25.42
C MET A 25 14.17 16.78 -24.76
N GLU A 26 15.43 16.82 -25.20
CA GLU A 26 16.43 17.79 -24.71
C GLU A 26 16.00 19.23 -24.97
N LYS A 27 15.56 19.54 -26.19
CA LYS A 27 15.04 20.88 -26.53
C LYS A 27 13.85 21.27 -25.65
N ARG A 28 12.93 20.32 -25.39
CA ARG A 28 11.79 20.54 -24.50
C ARG A 28 12.23 20.75 -23.05
N LEU A 29 13.17 19.95 -22.56
CA LEU A 29 13.71 20.11 -21.20
C LEU A 29 14.41 21.46 -21.04
N ALA A 30 15.18 21.93 -22.03
CA ALA A 30 15.79 23.25 -22.03
C ALA A 30 14.73 24.38 -21.98
N GLN A 31 13.67 24.27 -22.78
CA GLN A 31 12.54 25.21 -22.73
C GLN A 31 11.81 25.19 -21.38
N LEU A 32 11.59 23.99 -20.82
CA LEU A 32 10.98 23.83 -19.50
C LEU A 32 11.86 24.41 -18.39
N ARG A 33 13.19 24.33 -18.47
CA ARG A 33 14.12 25.00 -17.54
C ARG A 33 13.94 26.52 -17.55
N LEU A 34 13.83 27.12 -18.75
CA LEU A 34 13.55 28.56 -18.87
C LEU A 34 12.19 28.93 -18.29
N TYR A 35 11.17 28.09 -18.51
CA TYR A 35 9.83 28.29 -18.00
C TYR A 35 9.76 28.16 -16.47
N VAL A 36 10.35 27.10 -15.91
CA VAL A 36 10.23 26.79 -14.47
C VAL A 36 10.85 27.89 -13.61
N ASN A 37 11.93 28.53 -14.06
CA ASN A 37 12.52 29.69 -13.39
C ASN A 37 11.53 30.86 -13.22
N LYS A 38 10.51 30.96 -14.10
CA LYS A 38 9.50 32.04 -14.10
C LYS A 38 8.08 31.54 -13.77
N CYS A 39 7.97 30.30 -13.32
CA CYS A 39 6.68 29.65 -13.07
C CYS A 39 5.98 30.29 -11.87
N SER A 40 4.73 30.73 -12.05
CA SER A 40 3.92 31.40 -11.01
C SER A 40 3.65 30.54 -9.77
N GLN A 41 3.85 29.24 -9.87
CA GLN A 41 3.67 28.27 -8.80
C GLN A 41 4.88 28.23 -7.87
N ASN A 42 6.05 28.71 -8.33
CA ASN A 42 7.18 28.99 -7.45
C ASN A 42 6.91 30.30 -6.72
N GLN A 43 7.09 30.30 -5.40
CA GLN A 43 6.74 31.44 -4.56
C GLN A 43 7.89 31.77 -3.63
N ILE A 44 8.30 33.03 -3.62
CA ILE A 44 9.23 33.57 -2.63
C ILE A 44 8.42 34.33 -1.58
N ILE A 45 8.62 33.98 -0.31
CA ILE A 45 8.16 34.75 0.83
C ILE A 45 9.38 35.42 1.45
N SER A 46 9.57 36.71 1.15
CA SER A 46 10.69 37.49 1.65
C SER A 46 10.42 37.98 3.07
N LYS A 47 11.37 37.71 3.98
CA LYS A 47 11.37 38.21 5.36
C LYS A 47 12.76 38.77 5.69
N GLY A 48 13.57 38.05 6.48
CA GLY A 48 14.95 38.41 6.77
C GLY A 48 15.94 38.04 5.66
N LYS A 49 17.15 38.63 5.70
CA LYS A 49 18.27 38.38 4.76
C LYS A 49 19.33 37.40 5.28
N LYS A 50 19.19 36.88 6.50
CA LYS A 50 20.18 35.99 7.10
C LYS A 50 20.07 34.55 6.56
N VAL A 51 18.85 34.01 6.58
CA VAL A 51 18.57 32.60 6.26
C VAL A 51 17.54 32.54 5.14
N GLY A 52 17.85 31.77 4.11
CA GLY A 52 16.91 31.33 3.08
C GLY A 52 16.58 29.86 3.28
N VAL A 53 15.31 29.48 3.12
CA VAL A 53 14.87 28.07 3.16
C VAL A 53 14.25 27.69 1.82
N VAL A 54 14.67 26.57 1.25
CA VAL A 54 14.09 25.98 0.02
C VAL A 54 13.35 24.72 0.38
N ALA A 55 12.09 24.61 -0.06
CA ALA A 55 11.25 23.44 0.18
C ALA A 55 10.23 23.24 -0.96
N SER A 56 9.71 22.02 -1.08
CA SER A 56 8.63 21.69 -2.04
C SER A 56 7.48 20.94 -1.36
N GLY A 57 6.30 20.95 -1.98
CA GLY A 57 5.13 20.22 -1.48
C GLY A 57 4.73 20.63 -0.05
N VAL A 58 4.45 19.64 0.80
CA VAL A 58 4.00 19.85 2.18
C VAL A 58 5.13 20.35 3.10
N ALA A 59 6.38 19.99 2.82
CA ALA A 59 7.55 20.41 3.59
C ALA A 59 7.69 21.94 3.69
N PHE A 60 7.23 22.67 2.65
CA PHE A 60 7.14 24.12 2.68
C PHE A 60 6.24 24.66 3.81
N GLN A 61 5.13 23.97 4.12
CA GLN A 61 4.22 24.42 5.18
C GLN A 61 4.89 24.29 6.55
N TYR A 62 5.59 23.17 6.79
CA TYR A 62 6.34 22.94 8.02
C TYR A 62 7.48 23.95 8.16
N ALA A 63 8.22 24.19 7.08
CA ALA A 63 9.25 25.22 7.04
C ALA A 63 8.69 26.61 7.38
N ARG A 64 7.51 26.95 6.84
CA ARG A 64 6.88 28.25 7.08
C ARG A 64 6.44 28.46 8.53
N GLU A 65 6.02 27.39 9.20
CA GLU A 65 5.61 27.40 10.60
C GLU A 65 6.81 27.57 11.54
N GLU A 66 7.90 26.86 11.27
CA GLU A 66 9.08 26.79 12.15
C GLU A 66 10.13 27.88 11.87
N PHE A 67 10.30 28.28 10.61
CA PHE A 67 11.28 29.30 10.19
C PHE A 67 10.60 30.66 9.99
N LYS A 68 10.08 31.24 11.09
CA LYS A 68 9.26 32.46 11.06
C LYS A 68 9.99 33.70 10.55
N GLU A 69 11.30 33.80 10.78
CA GLU A 69 12.11 34.95 10.36
C GLU A 69 12.85 34.74 9.02
N ALA A 70 12.93 33.49 8.55
CA ALA A 70 13.63 33.16 7.32
C ALA A 70 12.81 33.53 6.08
N SER A 71 13.51 33.89 5.01
CA SER A 71 12.87 33.96 3.70
C SER A 71 12.70 32.54 3.15
N LEU A 72 11.60 32.29 2.45
CA LEU A 72 11.22 30.95 1.99
C LEU A 72 11.05 30.91 0.47
N LEU A 73 11.64 29.93 -0.20
CA LEU A 73 11.39 29.58 -1.58
C LEU A 73 10.58 28.29 -1.63
N LYS A 74 9.31 28.40 -2.02
CA LYS A 74 8.46 27.27 -2.37
C LYS A 74 8.70 26.90 -3.82
N LEU A 75 9.10 25.67 -4.07
CA LEU A 75 9.09 25.09 -5.42
C LEU A 75 7.71 24.50 -5.71
N GLY A 76 6.99 25.09 -6.66
CA GLY A 76 5.71 24.60 -7.16
C GLY A 76 5.84 23.63 -8.33
N LEU A 77 6.97 23.66 -9.04
CA LEU A 77 7.36 22.63 -10.01
C LEU A 77 8.80 22.20 -9.71
N SER A 78 8.96 20.96 -9.25
CA SER A 78 10.24 20.44 -8.76
C SER A 78 11.05 19.67 -9.82
N TYR A 79 10.53 19.52 -11.05
CA TYR A 79 11.30 18.96 -12.16
C TYR A 79 10.83 19.49 -13.54
N PRO A 80 11.75 19.94 -14.42
CA PRO A 80 13.15 20.22 -14.11
C PRO A 80 13.28 21.29 -13.02
N PHE A 81 14.40 21.29 -12.29
CA PHE A 81 14.62 22.26 -11.22
C PHE A 81 14.81 23.68 -11.78
N PRO A 82 14.35 24.73 -11.07
CA PRO A 82 14.56 26.12 -11.45
C PRO A 82 15.93 26.64 -10.98
N ASP A 83 16.98 26.22 -11.68
CA ASP A 83 18.37 26.50 -11.30
C ASP A 83 18.67 27.99 -11.12
N ASP A 84 18.14 28.87 -11.99
CA ASP A 84 18.44 30.31 -11.94
C ASP A 84 17.70 30.98 -10.79
N LEU A 85 16.44 30.61 -10.56
CA LEU A 85 15.66 31.07 -9.41
C LEU A 85 16.31 30.62 -8.10
N ILE A 86 16.80 29.38 -8.03
CA ILE A 86 17.51 28.85 -6.86
C ILE A 86 18.80 29.63 -6.64
N ARG A 87 19.59 29.90 -7.68
CA ARG A 87 20.83 30.70 -7.58
C ARG A 87 20.54 32.12 -7.12
N GLU A 88 19.55 32.78 -7.72
CA GLU A 88 19.14 34.14 -7.36
C GLU A 88 18.68 34.20 -5.91
N PHE A 89 17.82 33.26 -5.51
CA PHE A 89 17.37 33.15 -4.12
C PHE A 89 18.56 32.93 -3.19
N ALA A 90 19.42 31.95 -3.46
CA ALA A 90 20.58 31.61 -2.64
C ALA A 90 21.56 32.78 -2.47
N HIS A 91 21.75 33.61 -3.51
CA HIS A 91 22.66 34.75 -3.46
C HIS A 91 22.23 35.84 -2.47
N ASN A 92 20.94 35.90 -2.14
CA ASN A 92 20.38 36.92 -1.25
C ASN A 92 20.52 36.59 0.25
N TYR A 93 21.05 35.41 0.60
CA TYR A 93 21.10 34.93 1.99
C TYR A 93 22.49 34.40 2.36
N GLN A 94 22.86 34.55 3.62
CA GLN A 94 24.14 34.08 4.14
C GLN A 94 24.18 32.55 4.29
N GLU A 95 23.01 31.97 4.57
CA GLU A 95 22.84 30.56 4.84
C GLU A 95 21.60 30.04 4.10
N LEU A 96 21.76 28.91 3.42
CA LEU A 96 20.68 28.24 2.70
C LEU A 96 20.35 26.91 3.36
N ILE A 97 19.09 26.75 3.74
CA ILE A 97 18.56 25.55 4.37
C ILE A 97 17.64 24.84 3.36
N VAL A 98 17.73 23.52 3.28
CA VAL A 98 16.85 22.70 2.44
C VAL A 98 16.03 21.79 3.34
N ILE A 99 14.70 21.89 3.22
CA ILE A 99 13.76 21.06 3.96
C ILE A 99 12.96 20.22 2.97
N GLU A 100 13.23 18.93 2.99
CA GLU A 100 12.60 17.93 2.13
C GLU A 100 12.39 16.61 2.86
N GLU A 101 11.41 15.84 2.39
CA GLU A 101 10.98 14.60 3.01
C GLU A 101 11.64 13.38 2.34
N LEU A 102 11.94 12.35 3.14
CA LEU A 102 12.63 11.12 2.74
C LEU A 102 14.06 11.36 2.21
N ASP A 103 14.23 11.42 0.89
CA ASP A 103 15.54 11.47 0.22
C ASP A 103 15.94 12.92 -0.09
N ASN A 104 17.24 13.20 -0.13
CA ASN A 104 17.83 14.54 -0.24
C ASN A 104 17.98 15.01 -1.70
N LEU A 105 16.95 14.80 -2.53
CA LEU A 105 16.99 15.06 -3.96
C LEU A 105 17.19 16.55 -4.28
N LEU A 106 16.49 17.43 -3.58
CA LEU A 106 16.57 18.87 -3.76
C LEU A 106 17.91 19.41 -3.25
N GLU A 107 18.34 18.97 -2.06
CA GLU A 107 19.61 19.36 -1.47
C GLU A 107 20.80 18.96 -2.34
N GLU A 108 20.82 17.73 -2.86
CA GLU A 108 21.85 17.25 -3.79
C GLU A 108 21.88 18.05 -5.07
N HIS A 109 20.71 18.33 -5.66
CA HIS A 109 20.63 19.15 -6.86
C HIS A 109 21.17 20.56 -6.61
N ILE A 110 20.75 21.23 -5.53
CA ILE A 110 21.23 22.58 -5.18
C ILE A 110 22.76 22.58 -4.95
N ARG A 111 23.30 21.57 -4.27
CA ARG A 111 24.75 21.40 -4.08
C ARG A 111 25.49 21.22 -5.41
N SER A 112 24.90 20.50 -6.36
CA SER A 112 25.47 20.33 -7.70
C SER A 112 25.58 21.65 -8.48
N LEU A 113 24.80 22.68 -8.11
CA LEU A 113 24.92 24.04 -8.65
C LEU A 113 26.05 24.86 -8.00
N GLY A 114 26.83 24.28 -7.09
CA GLY A 114 27.90 24.93 -6.34
C GLY A 114 27.42 25.72 -5.11
N ILE A 115 26.16 25.56 -4.71
CA ILE A 115 25.55 26.28 -3.58
C ILE A 115 25.71 25.46 -2.31
N LYS A 116 26.30 26.05 -1.26
CA LYS A 116 26.40 25.40 0.05
C LYS A 116 25.03 25.40 0.73
N THR A 117 24.63 24.24 1.24
CA THR A 117 23.33 24.05 1.91
C THR A 117 23.47 23.22 3.17
N LYS A 118 22.52 23.44 4.08
CA LYS A 118 22.27 22.59 5.24
C LYS A 118 20.88 21.97 5.12
N GLY A 119 20.79 20.65 5.24
CA GLY A 119 19.53 19.94 5.08
C GLY A 119 19.54 18.63 5.84
N ARG A 120 19.85 17.53 5.16
CA ARG A 120 19.80 16.15 5.68
C ARG A 120 20.53 15.94 6.99
N GLU A 121 21.61 16.69 7.23
CA GLU A 121 22.37 16.63 8.47
C GLU A 121 21.57 17.09 9.71
N TYR A 122 20.52 17.90 9.53
CA TYR A 122 19.65 18.41 10.60
C TYR A 122 18.22 17.87 10.53
N PHE A 123 17.75 17.52 9.32
CA PHE A 123 16.41 16.99 9.05
C PHE A 123 16.50 15.53 8.59
N SER A 124 16.15 14.61 9.49
CA SER A 124 16.22 13.16 9.24
C SER A 124 15.38 12.76 8.03
N GLY A 125 15.94 11.88 7.18
CA GLY A 125 15.21 11.25 6.08
C GLY A 125 14.41 10.01 6.48
N ILE A 126 14.42 9.66 7.77
CA ILE A 126 13.78 8.44 8.28
C ILE A 126 12.40 8.79 8.80
N GLY A 127 11.36 8.15 8.27
CA GLY A 127 9.97 8.35 8.73
C GLY A 127 9.36 9.67 8.26
N GLU A 128 8.16 9.97 8.75
CA GLU A 128 7.38 11.16 8.34
C GLU A 128 8.07 12.46 8.76
N LEU A 129 8.14 13.42 7.84
CA LEU A 129 8.52 14.79 8.18
C LEU A 129 7.27 15.55 8.65
N ASN A 130 7.32 16.16 9.83
CA ASN A 130 6.21 16.92 10.42
C ASN A 130 6.75 18.21 11.11
N PRO A 131 5.87 19.14 11.53
CA PRO A 131 6.29 20.40 12.17
C PRO A 131 7.24 20.19 13.36
N ASP A 132 6.93 19.24 14.26
CA ASP A 132 7.76 18.96 15.43
C ASP A 132 9.19 18.53 15.05
N ARG A 133 9.34 17.69 14.01
CA ARG A 133 10.66 17.25 13.53
C ARG A 133 11.42 18.37 12.83
N VAL A 134 10.71 19.26 12.13
CA VAL A 134 11.32 20.47 11.57
C VAL A 134 11.75 21.43 12.69
N ALA A 135 10.96 21.61 13.74
CA ALA A 135 11.30 22.40 14.92
C ALA A 135 12.56 21.87 15.60
N GLN A 136 12.65 20.54 15.79
CA GLN A 136 13.84 19.88 16.32
C GLN A 136 15.07 20.11 15.44
N GLY A 137 14.92 19.99 14.12
CA GLY A 137 15.98 20.31 13.15
C GLY A 137 16.43 21.76 13.23
N HIS A 138 15.49 22.69 13.37
CA HIS A 138 15.77 24.12 13.54
C HIS A 138 16.54 24.39 14.84
N CYS A 139 16.12 23.84 15.98
CA CYS A 139 16.88 23.97 17.23
C CYS A 139 18.31 23.40 17.11
N ARG A 140 18.50 22.30 16.36
CA ARG A 140 19.82 21.71 16.11
C ARG A 140 20.72 22.64 15.30
N LEU A 141 20.17 23.29 14.28
CA LEU A 141 20.86 24.31 13.48
C LEU A 141 21.37 25.47 14.35
N GLU A 142 20.52 26.03 15.20
CA GLU A 142 20.87 27.16 16.07
C GLU A 142 21.96 26.80 17.09
N ASN A 143 21.90 25.58 17.65
CA ASN A 143 22.85 25.11 18.65
C ASN A 143 24.11 24.45 18.06
N LYS A 144 24.29 24.47 16.72
CA LYS A 144 25.39 23.80 15.99
C LYS A 144 25.54 22.30 16.31
N GLY A 145 24.47 21.66 16.78
CA GLY A 145 24.47 20.24 17.12
C GLY A 145 23.94 19.43 15.95
N ALA A 146 24.82 18.84 15.13
CA ALA A 146 24.40 18.05 13.97
C ALA A 146 23.73 16.72 14.35
N LEU A 147 23.95 16.19 15.55
CA LEU A 147 23.49 14.85 15.95
C LEU A 147 23.17 14.77 17.43
N ILE A 148 21.88 14.79 17.81
CA ILE A 148 21.37 14.23 19.09
C ILE A 148 19.96 13.64 18.87
N LYS A 149 19.75 12.45 19.46
CA LYS A 149 18.54 11.64 19.63
C LYS A 149 17.24 12.43 19.46
N GLU A 150 16.31 11.90 18.66
CA GLU A 150 14.91 12.35 18.65
C GLU A 150 14.46 12.62 20.08
N LYS A 151 14.00 13.85 20.33
CA LYS A 151 13.47 14.22 21.65
C LYS A 151 12.37 13.19 21.91
N LYS A 152 12.55 12.35 22.94
CA LYS A 152 11.51 11.41 23.34
C LYS A 152 10.20 12.20 23.40
N MET A 153 9.18 11.70 22.71
CA MET A 153 7.80 12.16 22.87
C MET A 153 7.56 12.43 24.36
N ASP A 154 6.90 13.54 24.66
CA ASP A 154 6.58 13.96 26.03
C ASP A 154 6.20 12.73 26.88
N GLU A 155 7.00 12.43 27.90
CA GLU A 155 6.75 11.28 28.78
C GLU A 155 5.44 11.47 29.59
N ASN A 156 4.90 12.70 29.62
CA ASN A 156 3.57 13.03 30.16
C ASN A 156 2.44 12.83 29.15
N GLY A 157 2.76 12.47 27.90
CA GLY A 157 1.77 12.14 26.89
C GLY A 157 0.97 10.89 27.30
N ILE A 158 -0.34 10.93 27.12
CA ILE A 158 -1.19 9.76 27.34
C ILE A 158 -0.69 8.64 26.43
N SER A 159 -0.24 7.53 27.02
CA SER A 159 0.12 6.32 26.27
C SER A 159 -1.13 5.79 25.58
N LEU A 160 -1.23 6.06 24.28
CA LEU A 160 -2.33 5.57 23.47
C LEU A 160 -2.09 4.09 23.17
N PRO A 161 -3.13 3.23 23.23
CA PRO A 161 -2.99 1.85 22.82
C PRO A 161 -2.60 1.79 21.34
N ALA A 162 -1.60 0.97 21.03
CA ALA A 162 -1.21 0.71 19.65
C ALA A 162 -2.42 0.22 18.84
N ARG A 163 -2.61 0.78 17.65
CA ARG A 163 -3.64 0.36 16.70
C ARG A 163 -2.96 -0.33 15.51
N PRO A 164 -2.56 -1.61 15.65
CA PRO A 164 -1.91 -2.30 14.56
C PRO A 164 -2.86 -2.38 13.36
N PRO A 165 -2.34 -2.32 12.12
CA PRO A 165 -3.15 -2.54 10.93
C PRO A 165 -3.84 -3.90 10.99
N MET A 166 -5.16 -3.92 10.80
CA MET A 166 -5.98 -5.12 10.89
C MET A 166 -7.15 -5.04 9.91
N PHE A 167 -7.64 -6.20 9.44
CA PHE A 167 -8.76 -6.20 8.49
C PHE A 167 -10.01 -5.52 9.09
N CYS A 168 -10.90 -5.01 8.26
CA CYS A 168 -12.19 -4.48 8.72
C CYS A 168 -13.03 -5.57 9.44
N PRO A 169 -13.97 -5.19 10.32
CA PRO A 169 -15.02 -6.08 10.78
C PRO A 169 -15.76 -6.69 9.58
N GLY A 170 -15.89 -8.02 9.56
CA GLY A 170 -16.55 -8.74 8.47
C GLY A 170 -15.75 -8.91 7.18
N CYS A 171 -14.49 -8.48 7.12
CA CYS A 171 -13.66 -8.64 5.92
C CYS A 171 -13.55 -10.12 5.49
N PRO A 172 -13.78 -10.46 4.21
CA PRO A 172 -13.75 -11.83 3.73
C PRO A 172 -12.35 -12.48 3.77
N SER A 173 -11.28 -11.68 3.64
CA SER A 173 -9.90 -12.17 3.70
C SER A 173 -9.57 -12.88 5.02
N ARG A 174 -10.33 -12.61 6.08
CA ARG A 174 -10.16 -13.27 7.39
C ARG A 174 -10.27 -14.77 7.31
N GLY A 175 -11.25 -15.28 6.56
CA GLY A 175 -11.47 -16.72 6.46
C GLY A 175 -10.37 -17.41 5.65
N LEU A 176 -9.91 -16.77 4.57
CA LEU A 176 -8.74 -17.22 3.80
C LEU A 176 -7.48 -17.32 4.69
N PHE A 177 -7.11 -16.25 5.38
CA PHE A 177 -5.89 -16.25 6.20
C PHE A 177 -6.01 -17.12 7.46
N TYR A 178 -7.22 -17.27 8.02
CA TYR A 178 -7.46 -18.24 9.07
C TYR A 178 -7.28 -19.68 8.58
N ALA A 179 -7.74 -20.02 7.38
CA ALA A 179 -7.52 -21.33 6.76
C ALA A 179 -6.04 -21.58 6.42
N LEU A 180 -5.36 -20.59 5.84
CA LEU A 180 -3.91 -20.63 5.61
C LEU A 180 -3.14 -20.85 6.91
N SER A 181 -3.62 -20.32 8.04
CA SER A 181 -2.99 -20.53 9.36
C SER A 181 -2.91 -22.00 9.79
N LYS A 182 -3.68 -22.88 9.14
CA LYS A 182 -3.74 -24.33 9.41
C LYS A 182 -2.87 -25.16 8.47
N ILE A 183 -2.08 -24.52 7.62
CA ILE A 183 -1.23 -25.16 6.61
C ILE A 183 0.20 -24.67 6.82
N ASP A 184 1.14 -25.60 6.94
CA ASP A 184 2.57 -25.27 6.92
C ASP A 184 3.01 -25.08 5.45
N CYS A 185 3.15 -23.83 5.04
CA CYS A 185 3.45 -23.42 3.66
C CYS A 185 4.19 -22.09 3.66
N VAL A 186 4.83 -21.78 2.54
CA VAL A 186 5.43 -20.47 2.27
C VAL A 186 4.44 -19.65 1.47
N VAL A 187 4.17 -18.43 1.91
CA VAL A 187 3.22 -17.51 1.30
C VAL A 187 3.95 -16.28 0.77
N SER A 188 4.03 -16.20 -0.56
CA SER A 188 4.46 -15.03 -1.29
C SER A 188 3.29 -14.08 -1.48
N GLY A 189 3.34 -12.94 -0.81
CA GLY A 189 2.33 -11.89 -0.86
C GLY A 189 2.52 -10.86 -1.95
N ASP A 190 1.55 -9.95 -1.97
CA ASP A 190 1.41 -8.87 -2.94
C ASP A 190 0.83 -7.63 -2.22
N ILE A 191 0.87 -6.45 -2.85
CA ILE A 191 0.46 -5.20 -2.19
C ILE A 191 -1.07 -5.06 -2.24
N GLY A 192 -1.71 -5.04 -1.08
CA GLY A 192 -3.16 -4.85 -0.94
C GLY A 192 -3.64 -5.10 0.48
N CYS A 193 -4.95 -5.03 0.73
CA CYS A 193 -5.50 -5.28 2.08
C CYS A 193 -5.08 -6.64 2.66
N TYR A 194 -4.95 -7.66 1.81
CA TYR A 194 -4.52 -9.00 2.20
C TYR A 194 -3.10 -9.06 2.78
N SER A 195 -2.25 -8.04 2.55
CA SER A 195 -0.94 -7.92 3.21
C SER A 195 -1.04 -7.87 4.74
N LEU A 196 -2.19 -7.45 5.28
CA LEU A 196 -2.46 -7.45 6.72
C LEU A 196 -2.51 -8.86 7.33
N GLY A 197 -2.53 -9.92 6.51
CA GLY A 197 -2.40 -11.31 6.96
C GLY A 197 -1.02 -11.65 7.55
N VAL A 198 -0.04 -10.75 7.47
CA VAL A 198 1.27 -10.89 8.14
C VAL A 198 1.13 -10.77 9.67
N PHE A 199 0.15 -10.01 10.15
CA PHE A 199 -0.01 -9.74 11.57
C PHE A 199 -0.75 -10.87 12.30
N PRO A 200 -0.60 -10.97 13.64
CA PRO A 200 -1.43 -11.83 14.47
C PRO A 200 -2.94 -11.56 14.25
N PRO A 201 -3.80 -12.59 14.31
CA PRO A 201 -3.51 -13.97 14.71
C PRO A 201 -3.16 -14.90 13.52
N TYR A 202 -2.91 -14.36 12.32
CA TYR A 202 -2.70 -15.18 11.13
C TYR A 202 -1.25 -15.59 10.99
N GLU A 203 -0.34 -14.60 10.92
CA GLU A 203 1.09 -14.83 10.70
C GLU A 203 1.31 -15.73 9.47
N ARG A 204 0.72 -15.34 8.32
CA ARG A 204 0.69 -16.14 7.07
C ARG A 204 1.14 -15.40 5.82
N LEU A 205 2.00 -14.40 5.95
CA LEU A 205 2.72 -13.81 4.82
C LEU A 205 4.21 -13.84 5.14
N ASP A 206 4.99 -14.48 4.28
CA ASP A 206 6.43 -14.63 4.48
C ASP A 206 7.22 -13.58 3.69
N THR A 207 6.73 -13.20 2.51
CA THR A 207 7.34 -12.16 1.66
C THR A 207 6.29 -11.26 1.04
N ILE A 208 6.67 -10.02 0.72
CA ILE A 208 5.85 -9.06 -0.03
C ILE A 208 6.81 -8.10 -0.75
N LEU A 209 6.53 -7.77 -2.01
CA LEU A 209 7.40 -6.89 -2.81
C LEU A 209 6.63 -5.76 -3.49
N CYS A 210 5.87 -6.07 -4.54
CA CYS A 210 5.13 -5.08 -5.32
C CYS A 210 3.84 -5.69 -5.91
N MET A 211 3.04 -4.86 -6.58
CA MET A 211 1.82 -5.33 -7.27
C MET A 211 2.17 -6.30 -8.41
N GLY A 212 1.64 -7.51 -8.35
CA GLY A 212 1.94 -8.61 -9.27
C GLY A 212 2.97 -9.62 -8.74
N ALA A 213 3.74 -9.27 -7.71
CA ALA A 213 4.84 -10.08 -7.21
C ALA A 213 4.40 -11.40 -6.55
N GLY A 214 3.15 -11.48 -6.07
CA GLY A 214 2.64 -12.67 -5.40
C GLY A 214 2.83 -13.94 -6.25
N ILE A 215 2.63 -13.82 -7.57
CA ILE A 215 2.77 -14.92 -8.53
C ILE A 215 4.25 -15.14 -8.90
N THR A 216 4.97 -14.09 -9.27
CA THR A 216 6.31 -14.22 -9.85
C THR A 216 7.36 -14.62 -8.80
N VAL A 217 7.24 -14.15 -7.56
CA VAL A 217 8.10 -14.58 -6.46
C VAL A 217 7.81 -16.04 -6.09
N ALA A 218 6.54 -16.44 -6.06
CA ALA A 218 6.17 -17.84 -5.84
C ALA A 218 6.71 -18.77 -6.95
N GLN A 219 6.70 -18.32 -8.20
CA GLN A 219 7.32 -19.04 -9.32
C GLN A 219 8.85 -19.08 -9.19
N GLY A 220 9.47 -17.97 -8.78
CA GLY A 220 10.92 -17.90 -8.55
C GLY A 220 11.38 -18.89 -7.48
N MET A 221 10.65 -18.99 -6.36
CA MET A 221 10.92 -19.97 -5.30
C MET A 221 10.78 -21.42 -5.79
N ASP A 222 9.75 -21.71 -6.58
CA ASP A 222 9.58 -23.01 -7.24
C ASP A 222 10.78 -23.34 -8.15
N LYS A 223 11.18 -22.40 -9.01
CA LYS A 223 12.32 -22.58 -9.93
C LYS A 223 13.68 -22.67 -9.23
N ALA A 224 13.83 -22.00 -8.10
CA ALA A 224 15.01 -22.14 -7.24
C ALA A 224 15.07 -23.52 -6.56
N GLY A 225 13.99 -24.31 -6.61
CA GLY A 225 13.95 -25.67 -6.09
C GLY A 225 13.57 -25.77 -4.62
N LEU A 226 12.83 -24.80 -4.08
CA LEU A 226 12.28 -24.87 -2.73
C LEU A 226 11.30 -26.05 -2.61
N LYS A 227 11.66 -27.07 -1.82
CA LYS A 227 10.91 -28.34 -1.72
C LYS A 227 10.39 -28.66 -0.33
N ASP A 228 10.88 -27.99 0.71
CA ASP A 228 10.54 -28.31 2.10
C ASP A 228 9.08 -27.98 2.43
N LYS A 229 8.53 -26.94 1.79
CA LYS A 229 7.18 -26.46 2.01
C LYS A 229 6.49 -26.12 0.69
N PRO A 230 5.17 -26.35 0.57
CA PRO A 230 4.41 -25.83 -0.55
C PRO A 230 4.49 -24.31 -0.65
N VAL A 231 4.51 -23.79 -1.86
CA VAL A 231 4.54 -22.34 -2.12
C VAL A 231 3.19 -21.87 -2.63
N ILE A 232 2.66 -20.84 -1.97
CA ILE A 232 1.42 -20.16 -2.33
C ILE A 232 1.73 -18.72 -2.72
N GLY A 233 1.25 -18.27 -3.88
CA GLY A 233 1.27 -16.87 -4.28
C GLY A 233 -0.09 -16.23 -4.04
N ILE A 234 -0.17 -15.15 -3.25
CA ILE A 234 -1.41 -14.40 -3.02
C ILE A 234 -1.38 -13.12 -3.84
N ILE A 235 -2.46 -12.83 -4.56
CA ILE A 235 -2.63 -11.61 -5.35
C ILE A 235 -4.08 -11.14 -5.25
N GLY A 236 -4.34 -9.83 -5.29
CA GLY A 236 -5.69 -9.28 -5.38
C GLY A 236 -6.24 -9.31 -6.80
N ASP A 237 -7.55 -9.17 -6.97
CA ASP A 237 -8.18 -8.97 -8.28
C ASP A 237 -7.61 -7.74 -9.02
N SER A 238 -7.56 -6.58 -8.37
CA SER A 238 -7.04 -5.35 -8.94
C SER A 238 -5.57 -5.47 -9.36
N THR A 239 -4.72 -6.08 -8.51
CA THR A 239 -3.30 -6.31 -8.82
C THR A 239 -3.12 -7.38 -9.88
N PHE A 240 -3.99 -8.39 -9.91
CA PHE A 240 -4.01 -9.41 -10.95
C PHE A 240 -4.28 -8.80 -12.33
N PHE A 241 -5.30 -7.94 -12.46
CA PHE A 241 -5.60 -7.24 -13.72
C PHE A 241 -4.57 -6.17 -14.08
N HIS A 242 -3.88 -5.58 -13.09
CA HIS A 242 -2.82 -4.60 -13.32
C HIS A 242 -1.54 -5.24 -13.89
N SER A 243 -1.03 -6.31 -13.26
CA SER A 243 0.28 -6.90 -13.61
C SER A 243 0.40 -8.41 -13.37
N GLY A 244 -0.62 -9.07 -12.83
CA GLY A 244 -0.54 -10.50 -12.48
C GLY A 244 -0.77 -11.47 -13.64
N ILE A 245 -1.53 -11.09 -14.68
CA ILE A 245 -1.88 -12.00 -15.80
C ILE A 245 -0.64 -12.55 -16.49
N THR A 246 0.35 -11.70 -16.78
CA THR A 246 1.59 -12.13 -17.44
C THR A 246 2.41 -13.07 -16.57
N GLY A 247 2.46 -12.84 -15.25
CA GLY A 247 3.08 -13.76 -14.30
C GLY A 247 2.40 -15.13 -14.28
N LEU A 248 1.06 -15.17 -14.39
CA LEU A 248 0.32 -16.43 -14.42
C LEU A 248 0.56 -17.21 -15.72
N LEU A 249 0.65 -16.51 -16.85
CA LEU A 249 1.01 -17.10 -18.14
C LEU A 249 2.41 -17.72 -18.06
N GLU A 250 3.37 -17.01 -17.47
CA GLU A 250 4.75 -17.48 -17.30
C GLU A 250 4.84 -18.71 -16.38
N LEU A 251 4.07 -18.74 -15.28
CA LEU A 251 3.96 -19.88 -14.39
C LEU A 251 3.48 -21.14 -15.14
N SER A 252 2.46 -20.99 -15.97
CA SER A 252 1.90 -22.08 -16.78
C SER A 252 2.88 -22.55 -17.86
N TYR A 253 3.42 -21.63 -18.65
CA TYR A 253 4.38 -21.91 -19.72
C TYR A 253 5.60 -22.68 -19.22
N ASN A 254 6.15 -22.27 -18.07
CA ASN A 254 7.32 -22.91 -17.49
C ASN A 254 6.99 -24.14 -16.64
N LYS A 255 5.76 -24.67 -16.65
CA LYS A 255 5.37 -25.84 -15.86
C LYS A 255 5.64 -25.66 -14.36
N GLY A 256 5.36 -24.48 -13.82
CA GLY A 256 5.44 -24.23 -12.39
C GLY A 256 4.42 -25.06 -11.60
N ILE A 257 4.67 -25.22 -10.30
CA ILE A 257 3.84 -26.06 -9.41
C ILE A 257 3.17 -25.26 -8.28
N SER A 258 3.44 -23.97 -8.17
CA SER A 258 2.89 -23.11 -7.10
C SER A 258 1.37 -22.97 -7.21
N THR A 259 0.71 -22.86 -6.05
CA THR A 259 -0.72 -22.55 -5.97
C THR A 259 -0.91 -21.04 -5.90
N ILE A 260 -1.71 -20.48 -6.80
CA ILE A 260 -2.00 -19.04 -6.81
C ILE A 260 -3.39 -18.80 -6.22
N VAL A 261 -3.50 -17.94 -5.21
CA VAL A 261 -4.76 -17.50 -4.63
C VAL A 261 -5.03 -16.07 -5.08
N ILE A 262 -6.09 -15.88 -5.86
CA ILE A 262 -6.57 -14.56 -6.28
C ILE A 262 -7.68 -14.13 -5.33
N VAL A 263 -7.45 -13.07 -4.55
CA VAL A 263 -8.41 -12.47 -3.63
C VAL A 263 -9.30 -11.51 -4.41
N ASP A 264 -10.46 -12.01 -4.83
CA ASP A 264 -11.45 -11.26 -5.61
C ASP A 264 -12.48 -10.61 -4.68
N ASN A 265 -12.15 -9.40 -4.23
CA ASN A 265 -13.00 -8.60 -3.35
C ASN A 265 -13.76 -7.48 -4.06
N ARG A 266 -13.68 -7.43 -5.40
CA ARG A 266 -14.37 -6.47 -6.26
C ARG A 266 -13.99 -5.02 -5.94
N ALA A 267 -12.76 -4.76 -5.50
CA ALA A 267 -12.33 -3.41 -5.13
C ALA A 267 -10.80 -3.22 -5.09
N THR A 268 -10.32 -2.07 -5.58
CA THR A 268 -8.98 -1.58 -5.20
C THR A 268 -9.07 -0.92 -3.82
N ALA A 269 -9.21 -1.74 -2.76
CA ALA A 269 -9.76 -1.29 -1.49
C ALA A 269 -8.85 -0.33 -0.70
N MET A 270 -7.59 -0.70 -0.46
CA MET A 270 -6.68 0.03 0.44
C MET A 270 -6.36 1.46 -0.02
N THR A 271 -6.47 1.73 -1.31
CA THR A 271 -6.14 3.02 -1.92
C THR A 271 -7.35 3.94 -2.06
N GLY A 272 -8.55 3.53 -1.64
CA GLY A 272 -9.76 4.37 -1.71
C GLY A 272 -10.84 3.86 -2.67
N LEU A 273 -10.98 2.54 -2.82
CA LEU A 273 -12.09 1.89 -3.54
C LEU A 273 -12.18 2.30 -5.03
N GLN A 274 -11.05 2.40 -5.72
CA GLN A 274 -11.03 2.68 -7.16
C GLN A 274 -11.67 1.54 -7.95
N GLU A 275 -12.38 1.92 -9.01
CA GLU A 275 -12.89 0.99 -10.02
C GLU A 275 -11.73 0.34 -10.80
N HIS A 276 -11.93 -0.90 -11.22
CA HIS A 276 -10.97 -1.69 -11.99
C HIS A 276 -11.72 -2.74 -12.83
N PRO A 277 -11.09 -3.48 -13.75
CA PRO A 277 -11.80 -4.41 -14.63
C PRO A 277 -12.70 -5.43 -13.91
N GLY A 278 -12.34 -5.85 -12.71
CA GLY A 278 -13.13 -6.78 -11.90
C GLY A 278 -14.34 -6.16 -11.20
N THR A 279 -14.50 -4.84 -11.18
CA THR A 279 -15.68 -4.17 -10.61
C THR A 279 -16.84 -4.06 -11.61
N GLY A 280 -16.55 -4.19 -12.91
CA GLY A 280 -17.54 -4.03 -13.97
C GLY A 280 -18.02 -2.58 -14.14
N ARG A 281 -17.18 -1.60 -13.78
CA ARG A 281 -17.49 -0.17 -13.90
C ARG A 281 -16.33 0.64 -14.46
N THR A 282 -16.65 1.68 -15.24
CA THR A 282 -15.67 2.65 -15.72
C THR A 282 -15.31 3.66 -14.62
N LEU A 283 -14.28 4.49 -14.86
CA LEU A 283 -13.94 5.60 -13.95
C LEU A 283 -15.12 6.57 -13.72
N MET A 284 -16.00 6.71 -14.72
CA MET A 284 -17.23 7.51 -14.61
C MET A 284 -18.41 6.75 -13.97
N ARG A 285 -18.15 5.56 -13.40
CA ARG A 285 -19.11 4.67 -12.73
C ARG A 285 -20.20 4.11 -13.64
N GLU A 286 -19.98 4.13 -14.95
CA GLU A 286 -20.87 3.48 -15.91
C GLU A 286 -20.66 1.96 -15.86
N LYS A 287 -21.76 1.20 -15.89
CA LYS A 287 -21.67 -0.27 -15.95
C LYS A 287 -21.00 -0.69 -17.25
N THR A 288 -20.08 -1.64 -17.15
CA THR A 288 -19.36 -2.23 -18.28
C THR A 288 -19.10 -3.71 -18.02
N TYR A 289 -18.34 -4.36 -18.89
CA TYR A 289 -17.97 -5.77 -18.74
C TYR A 289 -17.21 -6.02 -17.44
N THR A 290 -17.63 -7.05 -16.70
CA THR A 290 -16.95 -7.50 -15.47
C THR A 290 -15.95 -8.59 -15.82
N ALA A 291 -14.66 -8.32 -15.61
CA ALA A 291 -13.62 -9.32 -15.75
C ALA A 291 -13.64 -10.30 -14.56
N HIS A 292 -13.48 -11.59 -14.84
CA HIS A 292 -13.39 -12.65 -13.84
C HIS A 292 -12.01 -13.31 -13.88
N PRO A 293 -11.24 -13.35 -12.77
CA PRO A 293 -9.88 -13.88 -12.81
C PRO A 293 -9.74 -15.31 -13.35
N GLU A 294 -10.73 -16.16 -13.14
CA GLU A 294 -10.78 -17.52 -13.67
C GLU A 294 -10.82 -17.59 -15.20
N ASP A 295 -11.37 -16.59 -15.89
CA ASP A 295 -11.35 -16.52 -17.35
C ASP A 295 -9.94 -16.38 -17.89
N PHE A 296 -9.18 -15.46 -17.28
CA PHE A 296 -7.79 -15.21 -17.62
C PHE A 296 -6.90 -16.38 -17.20
N ALA A 297 -7.17 -17.00 -16.05
CA ALA A 297 -6.44 -18.20 -15.62
C ALA A 297 -6.60 -19.35 -16.63
N ARG A 298 -7.82 -19.58 -17.16
CA ARG A 298 -8.06 -20.55 -18.24
C ARG A 298 -7.29 -20.18 -19.50
N ALA A 299 -7.35 -18.91 -19.91
CA ALA A 299 -6.64 -18.42 -21.08
C ALA A 299 -5.11 -18.54 -20.95
N CYS A 300 -4.57 -18.43 -19.74
CA CYS A 300 -3.15 -18.66 -19.44
C CYS A 300 -2.76 -20.15 -19.42
N GLY A 301 -3.69 -21.07 -19.64
CA GLY A 301 -3.43 -22.52 -19.67
C GLY A 301 -3.50 -23.22 -18.31
N ILE A 302 -3.98 -22.56 -17.25
CA ILE A 302 -4.17 -23.19 -15.94
C ILE A 302 -5.35 -24.16 -16.02
N LYS A 303 -5.09 -25.45 -15.76
CA LYS A 303 -6.09 -26.52 -15.85
C LYS A 303 -6.90 -26.72 -14.57
N LYS A 304 -6.37 -26.30 -13.42
CA LYS A 304 -7.00 -26.49 -12.11
C LYS A 304 -7.36 -25.14 -11.53
N ILE A 305 -8.64 -24.82 -11.58
CA ILE A 305 -9.18 -23.54 -11.12
C ILE A 305 -10.35 -23.84 -10.17
N HIS A 306 -10.33 -23.23 -9.00
CA HIS A 306 -11.39 -23.33 -8.00
C HIS A 306 -11.90 -21.94 -7.67
N ILE A 307 -13.21 -21.79 -7.48
CA ILE A 307 -13.82 -20.57 -6.97
C ILE A 307 -14.40 -20.94 -5.61
N ILE A 308 -14.03 -20.21 -4.57
CA ILE A 308 -14.44 -20.46 -3.19
C ILE A 308 -14.98 -19.18 -2.56
N ASP A 309 -15.90 -19.31 -1.61
CA ASP A 309 -16.21 -18.24 -0.65
C ASP A 309 -15.25 -18.38 0.54
N PRO A 310 -14.38 -17.40 0.81
CA PRO A 310 -13.43 -17.50 1.92
C PRO A 310 -14.10 -17.57 3.29
N LEU A 311 -15.39 -17.25 3.44
CA LEU A 311 -16.12 -17.44 4.70
C LEU A 311 -16.67 -18.84 4.90
N ASP A 312 -16.65 -19.71 3.88
CA ASP A 312 -16.84 -21.16 4.05
C ASP A 312 -15.50 -21.78 4.46
N PHE A 313 -15.29 -21.93 5.76
CA PHE A 313 -14.01 -22.36 6.33
C PHE A 313 -13.62 -23.77 5.87
N GLU A 314 -14.57 -24.71 5.91
CA GLU A 314 -14.29 -26.11 5.59
C GLU A 314 -13.94 -26.29 4.12
N GLN A 315 -14.71 -25.67 3.22
CA GLN A 315 -14.42 -25.71 1.79
C GLN A 315 -13.07 -25.05 1.49
N THR A 316 -12.83 -23.86 2.04
CA THR A 316 -11.58 -23.11 1.82
C THR A 316 -10.38 -23.94 2.25
N LEU A 317 -10.40 -24.50 3.46
CA LEU A 317 -9.31 -25.31 3.99
C LEU A 317 -9.10 -26.59 3.18
N LYS A 318 -10.19 -27.25 2.76
CA LYS A 318 -10.14 -28.48 1.95
C LYS A 318 -9.50 -28.22 0.58
N VAL A 319 -9.91 -27.16 -0.11
CA VAL A 319 -9.36 -26.80 -1.43
C VAL A 319 -7.87 -26.44 -1.30
N LEU A 320 -7.51 -25.58 -0.34
CA LEU A 320 -6.11 -25.22 -0.11
C LEU A 320 -5.24 -26.45 0.16
N LYS A 321 -5.62 -27.31 1.13
CA LYS A 321 -4.88 -28.55 1.46
C LYS A 321 -4.74 -29.51 0.28
N LYS A 322 -5.72 -29.52 -0.63
CA LYS A 322 -5.72 -30.39 -1.82
C LYS A 322 -4.76 -29.87 -2.89
N GLU A 323 -4.78 -28.57 -3.16
CA GLU A 323 -4.00 -28.00 -4.27
C GLU A 323 -2.52 -27.84 -3.92
N VAL A 324 -2.18 -27.46 -2.68
CA VAL A 324 -0.78 -27.28 -2.25
C VAL A 324 0.06 -28.57 -2.30
N LYS A 325 -0.58 -29.75 -2.35
CA LYS A 325 0.10 -31.06 -2.46
C LYS A 325 0.42 -31.45 -3.90
N LYS A 326 -0.12 -30.73 -4.89
CA LYS A 326 0.03 -31.10 -6.29
C LYS A 326 1.32 -30.54 -6.87
N LYS A 327 1.91 -31.31 -7.77
CA LYS A 327 3.08 -30.89 -8.58
C LYS A 327 2.63 -30.26 -9.90
N ALA A 328 1.68 -29.33 -9.83
CA ALA A 328 1.16 -28.60 -10.99
C ALA A 328 0.52 -27.29 -10.54
N ALA A 329 0.72 -26.23 -11.33
CA ALA A 329 0.11 -24.93 -11.07
C ALA A 329 -1.43 -25.04 -10.97
N SER A 330 -1.97 -24.30 -10.01
CA SER A 330 -3.41 -24.18 -9.79
C SER A 330 -3.76 -22.76 -9.38
N VAL A 331 -5.01 -22.38 -9.63
CA VAL A 331 -5.57 -21.08 -9.22
C VAL A 331 -6.78 -21.31 -8.33
N ILE A 332 -6.83 -20.58 -7.22
CA ILE A 332 -7.98 -20.51 -6.33
C ILE A 332 -8.45 -19.06 -6.31
N VAL A 333 -9.63 -18.80 -6.84
CA VAL A 333 -10.29 -17.49 -6.75
C VAL A 333 -11.09 -17.45 -5.46
N SER A 334 -10.56 -16.75 -4.46
CA SER A 334 -11.22 -16.46 -3.19
C SER A 334 -12.14 -15.26 -3.39
N ARG A 335 -13.41 -15.50 -3.76
CA ARG A 335 -14.34 -14.47 -4.19
C ARG A 335 -15.34 -14.10 -3.12
N ARG A 336 -15.30 -12.85 -2.66
CA ARG A 336 -16.37 -12.21 -1.89
C ARG A 336 -16.13 -10.72 -1.80
N ALA A 337 -17.15 -9.91 -2.09
CA ALA A 337 -17.05 -8.46 -2.13
C ALA A 337 -16.55 -7.88 -0.79
N CYS A 338 -15.76 -6.79 -0.90
CA CYS A 338 -15.33 -6.01 0.25
C CYS A 338 -16.55 -5.44 0.99
N VAL A 339 -16.55 -5.53 2.33
CA VAL A 339 -17.63 -5.00 3.19
C VAL A 339 -17.83 -3.48 3.08
N LEU A 340 -16.84 -2.75 2.55
CA LEU A 340 -16.94 -1.32 2.28
C LEU A 340 -17.60 -1.02 0.93
N VAL A 341 -17.61 -1.99 0.01
CA VAL A 341 -18.31 -1.90 -1.29
C VAL A 341 -19.73 -2.44 -1.15
N GLU A 342 -19.87 -3.66 -0.63
CA GLU A 342 -21.16 -4.28 -0.36
C GLU A 342 -21.38 -4.39 1.15
N LYS A 343 -22.16 -3.44 1.70
CA LYS A 343 -22.53 -3.48 3.11
C LYS A 343 -23.51 -4.63 3.37
N SER A 344 -23.19 -5.44 4.37
CA SER A 344 -24.09 -6.49 4.86
C SER A 344 -25.36 -5.87 5.44
N LYS A 345 -26.53 -6.45 5.10
CA LYS A 345 -27.83 -6.12 5.70
C LYS A 345 -28.21 -7.07 6.84
N LYS A 346 -27.31 -7.97 7.25
CA LYS A 346 -27.58 -8.99 8.27
C LYS A 346 -27.49 -8.38 9.67
N ASN A 347 -28.30 -8.91 10.59
CA ASN A 347 -28.23 -8.55 12.00
C ASN A 347 -26.84 -8.80 12.58
N PRO A 348 -26.39 -7.98 13.54
CA PRO A 348 -25.19 -8.28 14.31
C PRO A 348 -25.34 -9.62 15.04
N LEU A 349 -24.21 -10.25 15.33
CA LEU A 349 -24.16 -11.49 16.08
C LEU A 349 -23.95 -11.20 17.57
N ALA A 350 -24.47 -12.05 18.43
CA ALA A 350 -24.31 -12.03 19.87
C ALA A 350 -23.72 -13.36 20.38
N ILE A 351 -23.18 -13.33 21.60
CA ILE A 351 -22.70 -14.54 22.29
C ILE A 351 -23.81 -15.04 23.21
N ASP A 352 -24.20 -16.28 23.02
CA ASP A 352 -25.05 -17.04 23.95
C ASP A 352 -24.20 -17.43 25.16
N SER A 353 -24.49 -16.82 26.32
CA SER A 353 -23.74 -17.04 27.56
C SER A 353 -23.87 -18.46 28.08
N ASP A 354 -24.97 -19.14 27.80
CA ASP A 354 -25.27 -20.47 28.35
C ASP A 354 -24.50 -21.55 27.60
N LYS A 355 -24.22 -21.32 26.31
CA LYS A 355 -23.40 -22.23 25.48
C LYS A 355 -21.91 -21.88 25.48
N CYS A 356 -21.54 -20.63 25.74
CA CYS A 356 -20.18 -20.15 25.55
C CYS A 356 -19.22 -20.63 26.65
N THR A 357 -18.24 -21.43 26.26
CA THR A 357 -17.17 -21.94 27.15
C THR A 357 -15.99 -20.98 27.32
N GLN A 358 -16.05 -19.78 26.75
CA GLN A 358 -14.96 -18.78 26.79
C GLN A 358 -13.60 -19.29 26.25
N CYS A 359 -13.62 -20.30 25.36
CA CYS A 359 -12.43 -20.96 24.83
C CYS A 359 -11.51 -20.05 23.97
N GLY A 360 -11.99 -18.87 23.56
CA GLY A 360 -11.20 -17.88 22.82
C GLY A 360 -10.94 -18.20 21.35
N ARG A 361 -11.51 -19.26 20.78
CA ARG A 361 -11.30 -19.60 19.36
C ARG A 361 -11.80 -18.50 18.41
N CYS A 362 -12.90 -17.84 18.73
CA CYS A 362 -13.43 -16.70 17.98
C CYS A 362 -12.48 -15.47 17.98
N LEU A 363 -11.66 -15.29 19.02
CA LEU A 363 -10.64 -14.24 19.06
C LEU A 363 -9.50 -14.51 18.07
N LYS A 364 -9.19 -15.79 17.80
CA LYS A 364 -8.18 -16.20 16.81
C LYS A 364 -8.59 -15.92 15.37
N ILE A 365 -9.82 -15.45 15.13
CA ILE A 365 -10.23 -14.89 13.84
C ILE A 365 -9.66 -13.48 13.64
N GLY A 366 -9.34 -12.76 14.73
CA GLY A 366 -8.81 -11.41 14.68
C GLY A 366 -9.83 -10.32 14.30
N CYS A 367 -11.13 -10.58 14.45
CA CYS A 367 -12.18 -9.61 14.15
C CYS A 367 -12.26 -8.50 15.22
N PRO A 368 -12.13 -7.20 14.87
CA PRO A 368 -12.21 -6.09 15.83
C PRO A 368 -13.54 -6.00 16.58
N ALA A 369 -14.60 -6.59 16.03
CA ALA A 369 -15.90 -6.64 16.70
C ALA A 369 -15.93 -7.66 17.84
N ILE A 370 -14.99 -8.60 17.94
CA ILE A 370 -14.98 -9.65 18.98
C ILE A 370 -13.82 -9.36 19.94
N TYR A 371 -14.11 -9.14 21.22
CA TYR A 371 -13.09 -8.78 22.21
C TYR A 371 -13.41 -9.35 23.58
N ARG A 372 -12.41 -9.37 24.47
CA ARG A 372 -12.60 -9.65 25.89
C ARG A 372 -12.92 -8.35 26.61
N GLU A 373 -13.96 -8.33 27.42
CA GLU A 373 -14.31 -7.15 28.20
C GLU A 373 -13.20 -6.73 29.17
N ARG A 374 -13.05 -5.42 29.38
CA ARG A 374 -12.02 -4.87 30.27
C ARG A 374 -12.34 -5.13 31.74
N THR A 375 -13.61 -4.99 32.11
CA THR A 375 -14.13 -5.15 33.47
C THR A 375 -14.24 -6.63 33.87
N ASN A 376 -14.70 -7.49 32.95
CA ASN A 376 -14.68 -8.94 33.13
C ASN A 376 -13.79 -9.62 32.06
N LYS A 377 -12.49 -9.74 32.35
CA LYS A 377 -11.48 -10.30 31.41
C LYS A 377 -11.76 -11.75 30.93
N LYS A 378 -12.74 -12.44 31.53
CA LYS A 378 -13.18 -13.77 31.12
C LYS A 378 -14.35 -13.75 30.13
N ALA A 379 -15.11 -12.65 30.03
CA ALA A 379 -16.25 -12.54 29.13
C ALA A 379 -15.79 -12.08 27.74
N ILE A 380 -15.93 -12.95 26.74
CA ILE A 380 -15.87 -12.59 25.33
C ILE A 380 -17.22 -11.99 24.95
N THR A 381 -17.20 -10.86 24.26
CA THR A 381 -18.39 -10.16 23.77
C THR A 381 -18.22 -9.75 22.31
N ILE A 382 -19.33 -9.40 21.65
CA ILE A 382 -19.37 -8.89 20.28
C ILE A 382 -19.90 -7.46 20.29
N ASN A 383 -19.14 -6.50 19.76
CA ASN A 383 -19.58 -5.14 19.56
C ASN A 383 -20.60 -5.08 18.42
N GLU A 384 -21.85 -4.79 18.75
CA GLU A 384 -22.97 -4.76 17.81
C GLU A 384 -22.86 -3.65 16.77
N ILE A 385 -22.28 -2.51 17.14
CA ILE A 385 -22.09 -1.36 16.25
C ILE A 385 -21.06 -1.69 15.16
N LEU A 386 -20.02 -2.45 15.51
CA LEU A 386 -18.97 -2.85 14.57
C LEU A 386 -19.32 -4.13 13.80
N CYS A 387 -20.18 -4.98 14.33
CA CYS A 387 -20.47 -6.30 13.76
C CYS A 387 -21.31 -6.17 12.49
N THR A 388 -20.79 -6.70 11.37
CA THR A 388 -21.50 -6.69 10.09
C THR A 388 -22.35 -7.94 9.85
N GLY A 389 -22.49 -8.84 10.83
CA GLY A 389 -23.23 -10.08 10.66
C GLY A 389 -22.66 -11.04 9.60
N CYS A 390 -21.33 -11.03 9.37
CA CYS A 390 -20.72 -11.80 8.27
C CYS A 390 -20.83 -13.33 8.40
N GLY A 391 -21.01 -13.84 9.61
CA GLY A 391 -21.18 -15.28 9.91
C GLY A 391 -19.88 -16.06 10.15
N PHE A 392 -18.70 -15.56 9.77
CA PHE A 392 -17.48 -16.39 9.88
C PHE A 392 -17.14 -16.86 11.31
N CYS A 393 -17.53 -16.10 12.34
CA CYS A 393 -17.31 -16.54 13.72
C CYS A 393 -18.22 -17.69 14.16
N THR A 394 -19.38 -17.88 13.54
CA THR A 394 -20.26 -19.02 13.81
C THR A 394 -19.61 -20.31 13.29
N GLU A 395 -19.05 -20.28 12.09
CA GLU A 395 -18.32 -21.41 11.44
C GLU A 395 -17.18 -21.96 12.30
N VAL A 396 -16.50 -21.11 13.05
CA VAL A 396 -15.36 -21.55 13.88
C VAL A 396 -15.75 -21.90 15.32
N CYS A 397 -16.98 -21.62 15.75
CA CYS A 397 -17.42 -21.81 17.14
C CYS A 397 -17.84 -23.27 17.38
N PRO A 398 -17.09 -24.08 18.14
CA PRO A 398 -17.37 -25.50 18.31
C PRO A 398 -18.60 -25.79 19.19
N LYS A 399 -19.17 -24.77 19.83
CA LYS A 399 -20.33 -24.88 20.71
C LYS A 399 -21.56 -24.17 20.15
N GLU A 400 -21.46 -23.63 18.93
CA GLU A 400 -22.55 -22.90 18.28
C GLU A 400 -23.11 -21.76 19.18
N ALA A 401 -22.23 -21.19 20.00
CA ALA A 401 -22.55 -20.18 21.01
C ALA A 401 -22.58 -18.75 20.44
N ILE A 402 -22.52 -18.60 19.12
CA ILE A 402 -22.59 -17.30 18.45
C ILE A 402 -23.82 -17.34 17.55
N ILE A 403 -24.80 -16.50 17.86
CA ILE A 403 -26.14 -16.51 17.25
C ILE A 403 -26.46 -15.12 16.69
N PRO A 404 -27.35 -15.00 15.69
CA PRO A 404 -27.91 -13.72 15.30
C PRO A 404 -28.58 -13.05 16.50
N LYS A 405 -28.34 -11.75 16.67
CA LYS A 405 -29.10 -10.96 17.62
C LYS A 405 -30.49 -10.71 17.03
N GLU A 406 -31.52 -10.97 17.82
CA GLU A 406 -32.93 -10.70 17.47
C GLU A 406 -33.18 -9.21 17.25
#